data_AF-A0A2V2LFH5-F1
#
_entry.id   AF-A0A2V2LFH5-F1
#
_cell.length_a   1.000
_cell.length_b   1.000
_cell.length_c   1.000
_cell.angle_alpha   90.00
_cell.angle_beta   90.00
_cell.angle_gamma   90.00
#
_symmetry.space_group_name_H-M   'P 1'
#
loop_
_entity.id
_entity.type
_entity.pdbx_description
1 polymer ?
#
loop_
_entity_poly.entity_id
_entity_poly.type
_entity_poly.pdbx_seq_one_letter_code
_entity_poly.pdbx_strand_id
1 'polypeptide(L)'
;PVGTELVRIDFDGGVAQDSASATQLSYSQDGLGVAGETAEGFRLTGSTKIVLDRFAPHLQNLDAFTIEMSLKRDAGSAGNFLDSHTTLDAVVGADGALSFRIATTDGVFALTTDPGLVTSGVWHKIAMSYDASQSLLQLYVDDVLGAETAATGTLTGLGTYPLVIGNTWSSSLKGDIDNFVILDAAQTSGQQADTAAASSAPLALGPDSFEFALEPADPWANSGAAADLVDIANATTHNAQPDAHEDTGMDIPGDLPFADMAAQDSDFLLI
;
A
#
# COMPACT_ATOMS: atom_id res chain seq x y z
N PRO A 1 6.30 7.27 -12.29
CA PRO A 1 6.32 8.34 -11.26
C PRO A 1 7.45 9.34 -11.54
N VAL A 2 7.18 10.66 -11.49
CA VAL A 2 8.26 11.63 -11.32
C VAL A 2 8.64 11.63 -9.84
N GLY A 3 9.93 11.52 -9.55
CA GLY A 3 10.43 11.36 -8.19
C GLY A 3 10.90 9.94 -7.87
N THR A 4 11.84 9.87 -6.95
CA THR A 4 12.36 8.65 -6.34
C THR A 4 11.36 8.15 -5.31
N GLU A 5 11.12 6.83 -5.30
CA GLU A 5 10.33 6.19 -4.26
C GLU A 5 11.14 6.13 -2.96
N LEU A 6 10.67 6.89 -1.99
CA LEU A 6 11.21 6.96 -0.64
C LEU A 6 10.72 5.80 0.21
N VAL A 7 9.44 5.43 0.06
CA VAL A 7 8.82 4.26 0.68
C VAL A 7 7.81 3.70 -0.30
N ARG A 8 7.78 2.38 -0.46
CA ARG A 8 6.69 1.65 -1.14
C ARG A 8 6.32 0.44 -0.29
N ILE A 9 5.01 0.23 -0.08
CA ILE A 9 4.45 -0.96 0.54
C ILE A 9 3.22 -1.35 -0.30
N ASP A 10 3.32 -2.45 -1.06
CA ASP A 10 2.21 -2.99 -1.87
C ASP A 10 1.32 -3.96 -1.11
N PHE A 11 1.75 -4.44 0.06
CA PHE A 11 1.05 -5.42 0.90
C PHE A 11 0.95 -6.84 0.34
N ASP A 12 1.48 -7.12 -0.84
CA ASP A 12 1.43 -8.42 -1.51
C ASP A 12 2.43 -9.41 -0.88
N GLY A 13 1.98 -10.10 0.17
CA GLY A 13 2.85 -10.89 1.05
C GLY A 13 3.14 -10.22 2.39
N GLY A 14 2.34 -9.21 2.76
CA GLY A 14 2.39 -8.51 4.05
C GLY A 14 3.14 -7.17 3.99
N VAL A 15 3.51 -6.64 5.16
CA VAL A 15 4.14 -5.31 5.27
C VAL A 15 5.65 -5.41 5.02
N ALA A 16 6.02 -5.46 3.75
CA ALA A 16 7.40 -5.37 3.27
C ALA A 16 7.59 -4.06 2.48
N GLN A 17 8.82 -3.53 2.47
CA GLN A 17 9.14 -2.43 1.57
C GLN A 17 9.67 -2.95 0.24
N ASP A 18 9.17 -2.39 -0.86
CA ASP A 18 9.65 -2.70 -2.21
C ASP A 18 10.60 -1.62 -2.77
N SER A 19 10.71 -0.49 -2.08
CA SER A 19 11.62 0.61 -2.43
C SER A 19 13.05 0.34 -1.95
N ALA A 20 14.05 0.91 -2.64
CA ALA A 20 15.47 0.76 -2.28
C ALA A 20 15.91 1.50 -0.99
N SER A 21 15.01 2.29 -0.40
CA SER A 21 15.25 3.06 0.82
C SER A 21 15.16 2.18 2.06
N ALA A 22 16.07 2.36 3.03
CA ALA A 22 16.15 1.53 4.24
C ALA A 22 15.28 2.07 5.39
N THR A 23 13.98 2.30 5.17
CA THR A 23 13.08 2.69 6.27
C THR A 23 12.67 1.47 7.06
N GLN A 24 12.92 1.48 8.37
CA GLN A 24 12.45 0.42 9.26
C GLN A 24 10.94 0.56 9.49
N LEU A 25 10.23 -0.56 9.44
CA LEU A 25 8.80 -0.63 9.68
C LEU A 25 8.50 -1.45 10.94
N SER A 26 7.49 -1.02 11.70
CA SER A 26 6.83 -1.85 12.70
C SER A 26 5.32 -1.80 12.50
N TYR A 27 4.62 -2.91 12.67
CA TYR A 27 3.21 -3.00 12.31
C TYR A 27 2.43 -3.98 13.20
N SER A 28 1.11 -3.83 13.20
CA SER A 28 0.20 -4.71 13.92
C SER A 28 -0.12 -5.95 13.09
N GLN A 29 0.19 -7.15 13.59
CA GLN A 29 -0.05 -8.42 12.87
C GLN A 29 -1.53 -8.63 12.54
N ASP A 30 -2.43 -8.21 13.43
CA ASP A 30 -3.88 -8.35 13.27
C ASP A 30 -4.46 -7.49 12.13
N GLY A 31 -3.63 -6.66 11.49
CA GLY A 31 -3.98 -5.92 10.28
C GLY A 31 -3.75 -6.68 8.97
N LEU A 32 -3.04 -7.81 8.98
CA LEU A 32 -2.63 -8.51 7.75
C LEU A 32 -3.71 -9.44 7.17
N GLY A 33 -3.53 -9.86 5.92
CA GLY A 33 -4.28 -10.95 5.29
C GLY A 33 -5.70 -10.60 4.87
N VAL A 34 -6.00 -9.30 4.74
CA VAL A 34 -7.24 -8.83 4.11
C VAL A 34 -7.05 -8.65 2.62
N ALA A 35 -8.14 -8.68 1.86
CA ALA A 35 -8.09 -8.40 0.43
C ALA A 35 -7.74 -6.93 0.16
N GLY A 36 -6.71 -6.70 -0.65
CA GLY A 36 -6.31 -5.39 -1.15
C GLY A 36 -7.19 -4.90 -2.29
N GLU A 37 -6.78 -3.79 -2.89
CA GLU A 37 -7.22 -3.39 -4.23
C GLU A 37 -6.67 -4.38 -5.27
N THR A 38 -5.41 -4.78 -5.08
CA THR A 38 -4.76 -5.90 -5.75
C THR A 38 -4.29 -6.89 -4.70
N ALA A 39 -4.66 -8.18 -4.86
CA ALA A 39 -4.26 -9.27 -3.96
C ALA A 39 -4.45 -8.97 -2.45
N GLU A 40 -3.40 -8.61 -1.70
CA GLU A 40 -3.46 -8.41 -0.25
C GLU A 40 -3.43 -6.93 0.16
N GLY A 41 -3.93 -6.63 1.35
CA GLY A 41 -3.94 -5.28 1.89
C GLY A 41 -3.72 -5.28 3.40
N PHE A 42 -3.82 -4.09 3.99
CA PHE A 42 -3.75 -3.92 5.44
C PHE A 42 -5.05 -3.35 6.01
N ARG A 43 -5.53 -3.95 7.09
CA ARG A 43 -6.73 -3.55 7.79
C ARG A 43 -6.41 -2.52 8.86
N LEU A 44 -7.04 -1.35 8.75
CA LEU A 44 -7.18 -0.40 9.85
C LEU A 44 -8.44 -0.75 10.67
N THR A 45 -8.26 -1.15 11.93
CA THR A 45 -9.36 -1.52 12.85
C THR A 45 -9.76 -0.39 13.79
N GLY A 46 -9.06 0.74 13.71
CA GLY A 46 -9.01 1.78 14.73
C GLY A 46 -7.81 1.64 15.67
N SER A 47 -7.25 0.44 15.85
CA SER A 47 -6.09 0.22 16.72
C SER A 47 -4.86 -0.32 15.99
N THR A 48 -5.04 -1.00 14.87
CA THR A 48 -3.93 -1.44 14.01
C THR A 48 -3.25 -0.25 13.36
N LYS A 49 -1.94 -0.37 13.20
CA LYS A 49 -1.10 0.66 12.60
C LYS A 49 0.17 0.09 11.99
N ILE A 50 0.76 0.90 11.11
CA ILE A 50 2.12 0.73 10.59
C ILE A 50 2.88 1.99 10.97
N VAL A 51 4.08 1.83 11.53
CA VAL A 51 4.95 2.92 11.97
C VAL A 51 6.21 2.87 11.14
N LEU A 52 6.47 3.98 10.45
CA LEU A 52 7.71 4.22 9.72
C LEU A 52 8.71 4.86 10.68
N ASP A 53 9.92 4.31 10.76
CA ASP A 53 10.93 4.84 11.67
C ASP A 53 11.26 6.31 11.36
N ARG A 54 11.26 7.12 12.41
CA ARG A 54 11.52 8.57 12.34
C ARG A 54 12.96 8.90 11.98
N PHE A 55 13.90 7.98 12.15
CA PHE A 55 15.31 8.23 11.85
C PHE A 55 15.66 8.01 10.37
N ALA A 56 14.67 7.71 9.52
CA ALA A 56 14.82 7.68 8.07
C ALA A 56 15.15 9.08 7.54
N PRO A 57 16.42 9.38 7.16
CA PRO A 57 16.83 10.73 6.81
C PRO A 57 16.16 11.23 5.52
N HIS A 58 15.74 10.30 4.66
CA HIS A 58 15.08 10.60 3.39
C HIS A 58 13.60 11.01 3.56
N LEU A 59 13.03 10.90 4.77
CA LEU A 59 11.69 11.41 5.10
C LEU A 59 11.74 12.76 5.84
N GLN A 60 12.91 13.39 5.91
CA GLN A 60 13.14 14.60 6.69
C GLN A 60 13.37 15.80 5.77
N ASN A 61 12.84 16.97 6.17
CA ASN A 61 13.13 18.26 5.54
C ASN A 61 12.87 18.27 4.03
N LEU A 62 11.74 17.72 3.60
CA LEU A 62 11.35 17.66 2.19
C LEU A 62 10.76 18.99 1.72
N ASP A 63 11.29 19.51 0.61
CA ASP A 63 10.74 20.69 -0.08
C ASP A 63 9.65 20.31 -1.09
N ALA A 64 9.63 19.05 -1.53
CA ALA A 64 8.58 18.49 -2.34
C ALA A 64 8.36 17.02 -1.95
N PHE A 65 7.11 16.58 -1.96
CA PHE A 65 6.77 15.17 -1.77
C PHE A 65 5.35 14.87 -2.27
N THR A 66 5.10 13.58 -2.49
CA THR A 66 3.74 13.05 -2.66
C THR A 66 3.60 11.81 -1.79
N ILE A 67 2.51 11.73 -1.02
CA ILE A 67 2.09 10.53 -0.32
C ILE A 67 0.85 10.00 -1.02
N GLU A 68 0.92 8.78 -1.54
CA GLU A 68 -0.23 8.12 -2.17
C GLU A 68 -0.60 6.83 -1.44
N MET A 69 -1.88 6.50 -1.47
CA MET A 69 -2.41 5.20 -1.04
C MET A 69 -3.77 4.93 -1.65
N SER A 70 -4.11 3.65 -1.74
CA SER A 70 -5.47 3.19 -1.95
C SER A 70 -6.16 2.98 -0.62
N LEU A 71 -7.39 3.48 -0.47
CA LEU A 71 -8.17 3.42 0.76
C LEU A 71 -9.60 2.98 0.47
N LYS A 72 -10.05 1.92 1.16
CA LYS A 72 -11.45 1.50 1.21
C LYS A 72 -11.99 1.67 2.62
N ARG A 73 -12.75 2.74 2.82
CA ARG A 73 -13.29 3.11 4.14
C ARG A 73 -14.50 2.26 4.54
N ASP A 74 -14.59 1.87 5.80
CA ASP A 74 -15.79 1.21 6.34
C ASP A 74 -17.01 2.16 6.39
N ALA A 75 -18.21 1.60 6.32
CA ALA A 75 -19.45 2.37 6.46
C ALA A 75 -19.49 3.17 7.79
N GLY A 76 -19.71 4.48 7.67
CA GLY A 76 -19.82 5.40 8.82
C GLY A 76 -18.51 5.66 9.57
N SER A 77 -17.39 5.13 9.08
CA SER A 77 -16.07 5.31 9.68
C SER A 77 -15.51 6.70 9.35
N ALA A 78 -14.87 7.34 10.33
CA ALA A 78 -14.20 8.63 10.18
C ALA A 78 -12.99 8.70 11.12
N GLY A 79 -12.01 9.53 10.78
CA GLY A 79 -10.82 9.74 11.60
C GLY A 79 -9.52 9.76 10.81
N ASN A 80 -8.41 9.79 11.55
CA ASN A 80 -7.07 9.80 10.99
C ASN A 80 -6.70 8.45 10.38
N PHE A 81 -6.11 8.48 9.20
CA PHE A 81 -5.49 7.30 8.58
C PHE A 81 -3.99 7.52 8.31
N LEU A 82 -3.51 8.74 8.49
CA LEU A 82 -2.10 9.10 8.47
C LEU A 82 -1.84 10.13 9.56
N ASP A 83 -0.80 9.94 10.36
CA ASP A 83 -0.49 10.81 11.50
C ASP A 83 1.01 10.82 11.78
N SER A 84 1.57 12.02 11.89
CA SER A 84 2.86 12.28 12.50
C SER A 84 2.66 13.49 13.39
N HIS A 85 2.69 13.28 14.71
CA HIS A 85 2.32 14.34 15.64
C HIS A 85 3.07 15.64 15.35
N THR A 86 2.30 16.73 15.38
CA THR A 86 2.67 18.12 15.01
C THR A 86 3.09 18.33 13.56
N THR A 87 3.55 17.30 12.85
CA THR A 87 4.17 17.44 11.53
C THR A 87 3.16 17.32 10.41
N LEU A 88 2.40 16.24 10.36
CA LEU A 88 1.36 16.08 9.35
C LEU A 88 0.27 15.13 9.83
N ASP A 89 -0.92 15.28 9.28
CA ASP A 89 -1.99 14.30 9.46
C ASP A 89 -3.01 14.37 8.33
N ALA A 90 -3.62 13.23 8.05
CA ALA A 90 -4.70 13.08 7.08
C ALA A 90 -5.91 12.41 7.72
N VAL A 91 -7.09 12.98 7.47
CA VAL A 91 -8.36 12.63 8.10
C VAL A 91 -9.44 12.46 7.04
N VAL A 92 -10.26 11.42 7.17
CA VAL A 92 -11.54 11.33 6.44
C VAL A 92 -12.68 11.68 7.39
N GLY A 93 -13.48 12.69 7.03
CA GLY A 93 -14.68 13.11 7.75
C GLY A 93 -15.83 12.11 7.61
N ALA A 94 -16.82 12.17 8.51
CA ALA A 94 -18.00 11.31 8.43
C ALA A 94 -18.81 11.50 7.13
N ASP A 95 -18.73 12.69 6.54
CA ASP A 95 -19.29 13.06 5.24
C ASP A 95 -18.43 12.60 4.04
N GLY A 96 -17.25 12.02 4.28
CA GLY A 96 -16.32 11.60 3.22
C GLY A 96 -15.44 12.71 2.67
N ALA A 97 -15.41 13.90 3.29
CA ALA A 97 -14.40 14.90 2.98
C ALA A 97 -13.01 14.43 3.43
N LEU A 98 -11.99 14.67 2.61
CA LEU A 98 -10.59 14.39 2.95
C LEU A 98 -9.92 15.68 3.39
N SER A 99 -9.31 15.67 4.57
CA SER A 99 -8.48 16.76 5.09
C SER A 99 -7.04 16.33 5.20
N PHE A 100 -6.13 17.26 4.91
CA PHE A 100 -4.70 17.07 5.11
C PHE A 100 -4.07 18.33 5.70
N ARG A 101 -3.18 18.15 6.67
CA ARG A 101 -2.43 19.22 7.33
C ARG A 101 -0.95 18.89 7.30
N ILE A 102 -0.13 19.91 7.05
CA ILE A 102 1.34 19.85 7.18
C ILE A 102 1.84 21.02 8.02
N ALA A 103 2.96 20.83 8.72
CA ALA A 103 3.73 21.88 9.37
C ALA A 103 5.08 22.02 8.66
N THR A 104 5.35 23.22 8.18
CA THR A 104 6.61 23.60 7.53
C THR A 104 7.36 24.61 8.38
N THR A 105 8.55 25.01 7.93
CA THR A 105 9.31 26.11 8.54
C THR A 105 8.56 27.44 8.55
N ASP A 106 7.56 27.61 7.69
CA ASP A 106 6.84 28.87 7.48
C ASP A 106 5.47 28.89 8.16
N GLY A 107 5.00 27.75 8.68
CA GLY A 107 3.75 27.67 9.41
C GLY A 107 3.04 26.33 9.25
N VAL A 108 1.74 26.33 9.57
CA VAL A 108 0.87 25.16 9.41
C VAL A 108 -0.10 25.45 8.29
N PHE A 109 -0.18 24.54 7.33
CA PHE A 109 -1.07 24.62 6.18
C PHE A 109 -2.02 23.42 6.21
N ALA A 110 -3.28 23.66 5.85
CA ALA A 110 -4.29 22.63 5.76
C ALA A 110 -5.27 22.93 4.63
N LEU A 111 -5.84 21.87 4.08
CA LEU A 111 -6.89 21.92 3.08
C LEU A 111 -7.85 20.74 3.27
N THR A 112 -9.08 20.93 2.81
CA THR A 112 -10.14 19.92 2.87
C THR A 112 -10.87 19.92 1.54
N THR A 113 -11.15 18.73 1.01
CA THR A 113 -11.95 18.57 -0.20
C THR A 113 -13.43 18.85 0.05
N ASP A 114 -14.22 18.89 -1.02
CA ASP A 114 -15.67 18.77 -0.90
C ASP A 114 -16.07 17.44 -0.20
N PRO A 115 -17.25 17.38 0.43
CA PRO A 115 -17.76 16.15 1.03
C PRO A 115 -18.11 15.10 -0.02
N GLY A 116 -18.10 13.83 0.39
CA GLY A 116 -18.53 12.71 -0.45
C GLY A 116 -17.49 12.19 -1.45
N LEU A 117 -16.26 12.71 -1.45
CA LEU A 117 -15.21 12.23 -2.36
C LEU A 117 -14.68 10.85 -1.93
N VAL A 118 -14.50 10.62 -0.63
CA VAL A 118 -14.09 9.31 -0.10
C VAL A 118 -15.31 8.55 0.41
N THR A 119 -15.99 7.85 -0.50
CA THR A 119 -17.18 7.05 -0.16
C THR A 119 -16.81 5.76 0.57
N SER A 120 -17.76 5.18 1.30
CA SER A 120 -17.51 3.95 2.05
C SER A 120 -17.70 2.70 1.17
N GLY A 121 -16.90 1.67 1.42
CA GLY A 121 -17.02 0.35 0.79
C GLY A 121 -16.44 0.24 -0.61
N VAL A 122 -15.85 1.33 -1.14
CA VAL A 122 -15.20 1.38 -2.46
C VAL A 122 -13.75 1.84 -2.27
N TRP A 123 -12.85 1.31 -3.09
CA TRP A 123 -11.46 1.75 -3.15
C TRP A 123 -11.38 3.13 -3.78
N HIS A 124 -10.65 4.03 -3.14
CA HIS A 124 -10.29 5.34 -3.66
C HIS A 124 -8.78 5.51 -3.64
N LYS A 125 -8.22 6.06 -4.72
CA LYS A 125 -6.82 6.45 -4.75
C LYS A 125 -6.67 7.85 -4.19
N ILE A 126 -5.93 8.01 -3.11
CA ILE A 126 -5.68 9.29 -2.45
C ILE A 126 -4.24 9.70 -2.70
N ALA A 127 -4.03 10.97 -3.10
CA ALA A 127 -2.70 11.56 -3.14
C ALA A 127 -2.67 12.91 -2.42
N MET A 128 -1.65 13.09 -1.58
CA MET A 128 -1.33 14.32 -0.86
C MET A 128 0.01 14.83 -1.39
N SER A 129 -0.01 15.96 -2.10
CA SER A 129 1.16 16.49 -2.80
C SER A 129 1.54 17.87 -2.28
N TYR A 130 2.83 18.10 -2.06
CA TYR A 130 3.38 19.38 -1.63
C TYR A 130 4.58 19.78 -2.50
N ASP A 131 4.62 21.06 -2.91
CA ASP A 131 5.73 21.67 -3.65
C ASP A 131 6.03 23.08 -3.10
N ALA A 132 7.14 23.21 -2.37
CA ALA A 132 7.59 24.50 -1.83
C ALA A 132 7.99 25.49 -2.94
N SER A 133 8.52 24.99 -4.07
CA SER A 133 8.98 25.83 -5.19
C SER A 133 7.81 26.47 -5.94
N GLN A 134 6.68 25.78 -6.00
CA GLN A 134 5.41 26.28 -6.56
C GLN A 134 4.50 26.89 -5.50
N SER A 135 4.88 26.78 -4.23
CA SER A 135 4.11 27.24 -3.08
C SER A 135 2.71 26.62 -3.00
N LEU A 136 2.61 25.31 -3.25
CA LEU A 136 1.34 24.62 -3.45
C LEU A 136 1.22 23.35 -2.60
N LEU A 137 0.06 23.19 -1.97
CA LEU A 137 -0.37 21.96 -1.30
C LEU A 137 -1.67 21.50 -1.95
N GLN A 138 -1.74 20.22 -2.32
CA GLN A 138 -2.83 19.67 -3.12
C GLN A 138 -3.31 18.32 -2.59
N LEU A 139 -4.61 18.08 -2.74
CA LEU A 139 -5.26 16.81 -2.48
C LEU A 139 -5.91 16.29 -3.75
N TYR A 140 -5.68 15.02 -4.05
CA TYR A 140 -6.29 14.31 -5.15
C TYR A 140 -7.05 13.09 -4.63
N VAL A 141 -8.21 12.83 -5.22
CA VAL A 141 -9.00 11.61 -5.02
C VAL A 141 -9.33 11.05 -6.40
N ASP A 142 -9.01 9.78 -6.62
CA ASP A 142 -9.19 9.06 -7.88
C ASP A 142 -8.54 9.81 -9.06
N ASP A 143 -7.30 10.25 -8.85
CA ASP A 143 -6.49 11.05 -9.78
C ASP A 143 -7.13 12.40 -10.18
N VAL A 144 -8.17 12.87 -9.50
CA VAL A 144 -8.79 14.19 -9.72
C VAL A 144 -8.43 15.15 -8.60
N LEU A 145 -8.07 16.39 -8.95
CA LEU A 145 -7.78 17.44 -7.96
C LEU A 145 -9.05 17.75 -7.16
N GLY A 146 -9.03 17.46 -5.86
CA GLY A 146 -10.15 17.68 -4.95
C GLY A 146 -10.03 18.96 -4.13
N ALA A 147 -8.81 19.40 -3.83
CA ALA A 147 -8.54 20.69 -3.17
C ALA A 147 -7.10 21.15 -3.40
N GLU A 148 -6.87 22.46 -3.33
CA GLU A 148 -5.54 23.04 -3.26
C GLU A 148 -5.52 24.29 -2.39
N THR A 149 -4.34 24.61 -1.86
CA THR A 149 -4.09 25.85 -1.12
C THR A 149 -2.63 26.29 -1.29
N ALA A 150 -2.38 27.58 -1.06
CA ALA A 150 -1.02 28.09 -1.00
C ALA A 150 -0.33 27.59 0.28
N ALA A 151 0.88 27.05 0.14
CA ALA A 151 1.70 26.58 1.26
C ALA A 151 3.18 26.80 0.95
N THR A 152 3.98 27.21 1.93
CA THR A 152 5.41 27.53 1.72
C THR A 152 6.28 26.91 2.81
N GLY A 153 7.60 26.96 2.61
CA GLY A 153 8.60 26.48 3.56
C GLY A 153 9.01 25.02 3.34
N THR A 154 9.94 24.54 4.13
CA THR A 154 10.36 23.13 4.08
C THR A 154 9.51 22.32 5.06
N LEU A 155 9.08 21.11 4.70
CA LEU A 155 8.38 20.23 5.65
C LEU A 155 9.23 20.09 6.91
N THR A 156 8.65 20.35 8.08
CA THR A 156 9.38 20.14 9.33
C THR A 156 9.72 18.66 9.41
N GLY A 157 10.98 18.32 9.69
CA GLY A 157 11.35 16.93 9.91
C GLY A 157 10.43 16.25 10.94
N LEU A 158 10.19 14.95 10.79
CA LEU A 158 9.33 14.14 11.68
C LEU A 158 9.75 14.24 13.16
N GLY A 159 10.99 14.67 13.42
CA GLY A 159 11.44 15.11 14.74
C GLY A 159 11.29 14.00 15.78
N THR A 160 10.51 14.27 16.84
CA THR A 160 10.27 13.30 17.91
C THR A 160 9.23 12.24 17.53
N TYR A 161 8.39 12.42 16.51
CA TYR A 161 7.23 11.55 16.30
C TYR A 161 7.31 10.86 14.93
N PRO A 162 7.21 9.52 14.86
CA PRO A 162 7.25 8.81 13.60
C PRO A 162 6.01 9.10 12.76
N LEU A 163 6.12 8.79 11.46
CA LEU A 163 4.97 8.72 10.58
C LEU A 163 4.23 7.39 10.81
N VAL A 164 2.93 7.48 11.05
CA VAL A 164 2.06 6.34 11.34
C VAL A 164 0.95 6.28 10.30
N ILE A 165 0.83 5.14 9.62
CA ILE A 165 -0.39 4.79 8.89
C ILE A 165 -1.38 4.24 9.92
N GLY A 166 -2.51 4.92 10.09
CA GLY A 166 -3.41 4.82 11.23
C GLY A 166 -3.36 6.08 12.10
N ASN A 167 -3.21 5.90 13.41
CA ASN A 167 -3.08 7.01 14.36
C ASN A 167 -2.11 6.65 15.50
N THR A 168 -1.41 7.65 16.05
CA THR A 168 -0.40 7.42 17.09
C THR A 168 -1.02 7.04 18.45
N TRP A 169 -2.12 7.69 18.87
CA TRP A 169 -2.63 7.61 20.26
C TRP A 169 -4.14 7.43 20.41
N SER A 170 -4.91 7.67 19.37
CA SER A 170 -6.36 7.55 19.36
C SER A 170 -6.79 6.45 18.39
N SER A 171 -8.10 6.23 18.30
CA SER A 171 -8.65 5.39 17.24
C SER A 171 -8.37 6.02 15.88
N SER A 172 -7.82 5.24 14.96
CA SER A 172 -7.75 5.58 13.55
C SER A 172 -9.10 5.39 12.84
N LEU A 173 -9.15 5.84 11.60
CA LEU A 173 -10.11 5.42 10.60
C LEU A 173 -10.15 3.88 10.54
N LYS A 174 -11.34 3.31 10.38
CA LYS A 174 -11.53 1.89 10.02
C LYS A 174 -11.73 1.71 8.53
N GLY A 175 -11.03 0.73 7.96
CA GLY A 175 -11.04 0.45 6.52
C GLY A 175 -9.87 -0.43 6.13
N ASP A 176 -9.73 -0.67 4.83
CA ASP A 176 -8.61 -1.40 4.24
C ASP A 176 -7.74 -0.40 3.45
N ILE A 177 -6.42 -0.58 3.49
CA ILE A 177 -5.46 0.20 2.71
C ILE A 177 -4.64 -0.72 1.82
N ASP A 178 -4.15 -0.15 0.72
CA ASP A 178 -3.27 -0.81 -0.25
C ASP A 178 -2.37 0.24 -0.94
N ASN A 179 -1.34 -0.19 -1.67
CA ASN A 179 -0.53 0.63 -2.58
C ASN A 179 0.05 1.92 -1.94
N PHE A 180 0.62 1.82 -0.74
CA PHE A 180 1.19 2.99 -0.06
C PHE A 180 2.54 3.37 -0.66
N VAL A 181 2.70 4.64 -1.03
CA VAL A 181 3.96 5.18 -1.55
C VAL A 181 4.24 6.58 -1.03
N ILE A 182 5.51 6.88 -0.80
CA ILE A 182 6.04 8.23 -0.59
C ILE A 182 7.06 8.51 -1.69
N LEU A 183 6.87 9.61 -2.41
CA LEU A 183 7.75 10.12 -3.46
C LEU A 183 8.45 11.39 -2.98
N ASP A 184 9.69 11.62 -3.41
CA ASP A 184 10.46 12.86 -3.17
C ASP A 184 10.12 14.01 -4.13
N ALA A 185 8.99 13.91 -4.83
CA ALA A 185 8.53 14.88 -5.79
C ALA A 185 7.04 15.15 -5.64
N ALA A 186 6.64 16.36 -6.00
CA ALA A 186 5.25 16.75 -6.08
C ALA A 186 4.57 16.13 -7.32
N GLN A 187 3.32 15.71 -7.16
CA GLN A 187 2.48 15.28 -8.27
C GLN A 187 2.18 16.49 -9.16
N THR A 188 2.47 16.37 -10.45
CA THR A 188 2.10 17.38 -11.46
C THR A 188 0.81 16.96 -12.17
N SER A 189 -0.01 17.93 -12.52
CA SER A 189 -1.30 17.74 -13.21
C SER A 189 -1.19 17.00 -14.56
N GLY A 190 0.01 16.85 -15.13
CA GLY A 190 0.27 16.05 -16.34
C GLY A 190 0.41 14.54 -16.12
N GLN A 191 0.62 14.06 -14.89
CA GLN A 191 0.87 12.63 -14.60
C GLN A 191 -0.41 11.76 -14.55
N GLN A 192 -1.57 12.39 -14.51
CA GLN A 192 -2.88 11.73 -14.50
C GLN A 192 -3.19 11.04 -15.84
N ALA A 193 -2.56 11.48 -16.94
CA ALA A 193 -2.77 10.89 -18.26
C ALA A 193 -1.98 9.58 -18.48
N ASP A 194 -0.77 9.45 -17.92
CA ASP A 194 0.10 8.31 -18.19
C ASP A 194 -0.22 7.07 -17.35
N THR A 195 -0.72 7.22 -16.13
CA THR A 195 -1.10 6.08 -15.28
C THR A 195 -2.40 5.43 -15.74
N ALA A 196 -3.37 6.24 -16.20
CA ALA A 196 -4.58 5.73 -16.83
C ALA A 196 -4.29 5.07 -18.19
N ALA A 197 -3.34 5.58 -18.97
CA ALA A 197 -2.93 4.99 -20.24
C ALA A 197 -2.14 3.68 -20.08
N ALA A 198 -1.35 3.53 -19.01
CA ALA A 198 -0.65 2.28 -18.69
C ALA A 198 -1.59 1.16 -18.23
N SER A 199 -2.71 1.50 -17.56
CA SER A 199 -3.76 0.54 -17.17
C SER A 199 -4.75 0.24 -18.29
N SER A 200 -4.85 1.11 -19.31
CA SER A 200 -5.78 0.97 -20.43
C SER A 200 -5.13 0.52 -21.74
N ALA A 201 -3.81 0.25 -21.77
CA ALA A 201 -3.18 -0.24 -22.98
C ALA A 201 -3.65 -1.68 -23.24
N PRO A 202 -4.49 -1.96 -24.26
CA PRO A 202 -4.58 -3.32 -24.75
C PRO A 202 -3.16 -3.73 -25.12
N LEU A 203 -2.79 -4.99 -24.86
CA LEU A 203 -1.67 -5.64 -25.54
C LEU A 203 -1.94 -5.50 -27.04
N ALA A 204 -1.43 -4.43 -27.65
CA ALA A 204 -1.34 -4.31 -29.07
C ALA A 204 -0.31 -5.36 -29.47
N LEU A 205 -0.81 -6.57 -29.77
CA LEU A 205 -0.17 -7.43 -30.74
C LEU A 205 -0.01 -6.56 -31.98
N GLY A 206 1.18 -6.00 -32.16
CA GLY A 206 1.53 -5.34 -33.40
C GLY A 206 1.22 -6.30 -34.55
N PRO A 207 0.86 -5.80 -35.74
CA PRO A 207 0.86 -6.63 -36.91
C PRO A 207 2.32 -7.00 -37.21
N ASP A 208 2.86 -7.97 -36.49
CA ASP A 208 3.99 -8.74 -36.95
C ASP A 208 3.52 -9.44 -38.22
N SER A 209 3.88 -8.78 -39.31
CA SER A 209 3.93 -9.28 -40.65
C SER A 209 4.55 -10.68 -40.67
N PHE A 210 3.70 -11.70 -40.63
CA PHE A 210 4.02 -12.95 -41.30
C PHE A 210 3.87 -12.69 -42.80
N GLU A 211 4.92 -12.12 -43.41
CA GLU A 211 5.14 -12.29 -44.85
C GLU A 211 5.32 -13.78 -45.09
N PHE A 212 4.25 -14.46 -45.47
CA PHE A 212 4.35 -15.76 -46.13
C PHE A 212 4.95 -15.49 -47.51
N ALA A 213 6.27 -15.52 -47.61
CA ALA A 213 6.95 -15.58 -48.88
C ALA A 213 6.42 -16.81 -49.63
N LEU A 214 5.66 -16.57 -50.70
CA LEU A 214 5.32 -17.57 -51.69
C LEU A 214 6.64 -17.96 -52.39
N GLU A 215 7.29 -19.02 -51.93
CA GLU A 215 8.32 -19.67 -52.73
C GLU A 215 7.68 -20.24 -54.01
N PRO A 216 8.31 -20.06 -55.18
CA PRO A 216 7.81 -20.65 -56.41
C PRO A 216 7.92 -22.17 -56.34
N ALA A 217 6.83 -22.83 -56.73
CA ALA A 217 6.67 -24.27 -56.80
C ALA A 217 7.85 -24.96 -57.50
N ASP A 218 8.51 -25.88 -56.80
CA ASP A 218 9.47 -26.81 -57.39
C ASP A 218 8.69 -27.96 -58.06
N PRO A 219 8.80 -28.18 -59.39
CA PRO A 219 7.91 -29.08 -60.12
C PRO A 219 8.32 -30.56 -60.11
N TRP A 220 9.14 -31.01 -59.17
CA TRP A 220 9.55 -32.43 -59.11
C TRP A 220 9.79 -32.96 -57.70
N ALA A 221 8.71 -33.35 -57.02
CA ALA A 221 8.77 -34.43 -56.04
C ALA A 221 7.49 -35.28 -56.08
N ASN A 222 7.72 -36.55 -56.34
CA ASN A 222 6.78 -37.57 -56.75
C ASN A 222 6.20 -38.32 -55.54
N SER A 223 4.92 -38.68 -55.66
CA SER A 223 4.17 -39.80 -55.06
C SER A 223 4.72 -40.51 -53.81
N GLY A 224 3.92 -40.58 -52.74
CA GLY A 224 4.01 -41.72 -51.82
C GLY A 224 3.36 -41.56 -50.44
N ALA A 225 2.14 -42.08 -50.32
CA ALA A 225 1.59 -42.77 -49.15
C ALA A 225 1.20 -41.98 -47.88
N ALA A 226 0.11 -42.52 -47.31
CA ALA A 226 -0.69 -42.05 -46.18
C ALA A 226 -0.17 -42.56 -44.82
N ALA A 227 -0.91 -42.18 -43.77
CA ALA A 227 -0.74 -42.43 -42.34
C ALA A 227 0.26 -41.46 -41.68
N ASP A 228 0.09 -40.99 -40.45
CA ASP A 228 -0.53 -41.65 -39.31
C ASP A 228 -0.83 -40.61 -38.22
N LEU A 229 -1.95 -40.78 -37.51
CA LEU A 229 -2.30 -40.01 -36.31
C LEU A 229 -1.63 -40.68 -35.12
N VAL A 230 -0.60 -40.07 -34.53
CA VAL A 230 0.04 -40.60 -33.31
C VAL A 230 -0.52 -39.93 -32.06
N ASP A 231 -1.49 -40.65 -31.52
CA ASP A 231 -1.74 -40.95 -30.10
C ASP A 231 -0.57 -40.66 -29.13
N ILE A 232 -0.84 -39.90 -28.06
CA ILE A 232 -0.11 -40.04 -26.79
C ILE A 232 -1.14 -40.13 -25.66
N ALA A 233 -1.63 -41.34 -25.45
CA ALA A 233 -2.12 -41.81 -24.15
C ALA A 233 -1.00 -42.57 -23.39
N ASN A 234 -0.70 -42.06 -22.20
CA ASN A 234 -0.65 -42.81 -20.94
C ASN A 234 0.44 -43.87 -20.68
N ALA A 235 1.27 -43.64 -19.65
CA ALA A 235 1.82 -44.65 -18.73
C ALA A 235 2.39 -43.93 -17.49
N THR A 236 1.70 -43.82 -16.34
CA THR A 236 1.46 -44.83 -15.29
C THR A 236 2.69 -45.12 -14.39
N THR A 237 2.60 -44.61 -13.14
CA THR A 237 3.07 -45.09 -11.81
C THR A 237 4.21 -46.11 -11.68
N HIS A 238 5.11 -45.96 -10.68
CA HIS A 238 5.13 -46.78 -9.44
C HIS A 238 6.29 -46.46 -8.47
N ASN A 239 6.12 -46.95 -7.24
CA ASN A 239 7.03 -47.15 -6.10
C ASN A 239 7.15 -46.01 -5.07
N ALA A 240 6.44 -46.05 -3.93
CA ALA A 240 6.31 -47.06 -2.84
C ALA A 240 7.33 -46.86 -1.71
N GLN A 241 6.76 -46.57 -0.54
CA GLN A 241 7.26 -46.71 0.84
C GLN A 241 7.63 -48.19 1.15
N PRO A 242 8.50 -48.45 2.13
CA PRO A 242 8.04 -48.96 3.44
C PRO A 242 8.82 -48.34 4.64
N ASP A 243 8.14 -47.96 5.73
CA ASP A 243 7.99 -48.67 7.04
C ASP A 243 9.31 -48.73 7.85
N ALA A 244 9.41 -48.70 9.17
CA ALA A 244 8.62 -48.40 10.38
C ALA A 244 9.63 -48.65 11.54
N HIS A 245 9.47 -48.07 12.73
CA HIS A 245 9.83 -48.62 14.06
C HIS A 245 9.68 -47.48 15.11
N GLU A 246 8.57 -47.50 15.87
CA GLU A 246 8.50 -47.83 17.31
C GLU A 246 8.93 -46.66 18.21
N ASP A 247 7.99 -45.90 18.81
CA ASP A 247 7.24 -46.21 20.03
C ASP A 247 8.12 -46.47 21.26
N THR A 248 8.15 -45.50 22.17
CA THR A 248 7.87 -45.73 23.60
C THR A 248 7.48 -44.40 24.24
N GLY A 249 6.21 -44.27 24.65
CA GLY A 249 5.72 -43.12 25.40
C GLY A 249 6.22 -43.03 26.85
N MET A 250 5.94 -41.90 27.51
CA MET A 250 5.63 -41.85 28.95
C MET A 250 4.99 -40.51 29.36
N ASP A 251 3.74 -40.63 29.83
CA ASP A 251 3.00 -39.88 30.86
C ASP A 251 3.12 -38.36 31.07
N ILE A 252 1.94 -37.73 31.00
CA ILE A 252 1.49 -36.55 31.76
C ILE A 252 0.96 -37.07 33.14
N PRO A 253 0.99 -36.32 34.26
CA PRO A 253 0.05 -35.19 34.48
C PRO A 253 0.56 -34.09 35.45
N GLY A 254 -0.15 -32.94 35.52
CA GLY A 254 -0.21 -32.18 36.78
C GLY A 254 -0.31 -30.65 36.68
N ASP A 255 -1.53 -30.17 36.91
CA ASP A 255 -1.89 -29.03 37.78
C ASP A 255 -1.61 -27.57 37.37
N LEU A 256 -2.72 -26.90 37.04
CA LEU A 256 -2.96 -25.48 37.33
C LEU A 256 -3.31 -25.32 38.83
N PRO A 257 -3.04 -24.15 39.43
CA PRO A 257 -4.19 -23.35 39.86
C PRO A 257 -4.03 -21.82 39.68
N PHE A 258 -5.19 -21.18 39.71
CA PHE A 258 -5.49 -19.76 39.68
C PHE A 258 -5.00 -18.96 40.91
N ALA A 259 -4.59 -17.71 40.67
CA ALA A 259 -4.71 -16.52 41.56
C ALA A 259 -4.46 -15.29 40.66
N ASP A 260 -5.42 -14.44 40.32
CA ASP A 260 -6.23 -13.48 41.08
C ASP A 260 -5.48 -12.30 41.73
N MET A 261 -5.88 -11.10 41.27
CA MET A 261 -5.85 -9.74 41.87
C MET A 261 -4.62 -9.22 42.64
N ALA A 262 -4.05 -8.09 42.19
CA ALA A 262 -4.25 -6.78 42.84
C ALA A 262 -3.55 -5.62 42.10
N ALA A 263 -4.11 -4.43 42.29
CA ALA A 263 -3.92 -3.16 41.62
C ALA A 263 -2.51 -2.54 41.70
N GLN A 264 -2.16 -1.77 40.66
CA GLN A 264 -1.17 -0.71 40.74
C GLN A 264 -1.84 0.53 41.34
N ASP A 265 -1.37 0.92 42.52
CA ASP A 265 -1.72 2.18 43.16
C ASP A 265 -0.99 3.36 42.51
N SER A 266 -1.70 4.47 42.58
CA SER A 266 -1.38 5.81 42.09
C SER A 266 -0.34 6.48 42.98
N ASP A 267 0.60 7.23 42.40
CA ASP A 267 1.05 8.54 42.92
C ASP A 267 2.13 9.14 42.02
N PHE A 268 1.79 10.18 41.26
CA PHE A 268 2.77 11.22 40.93
C PHE A 268 2.08 12.58 40.96
N LEU A 269 2.33 13.28 42.06
CA LEU A 269 1.86 14.61 42.40
C LEU A 269 2.74 15.67 41.70
N LEU A 270 2.09 16.77 41.32
CA LEU A 270 2.68 18.02 40.81
C LEU A 270 3.80 18.57 41.70
N ILE A 271 4.82 19.16 41.05
CA ILE A 271 5.42 20.44 41.44
C ILE A 271 5.49 21.31 40.19
#